data_AF-A0A1A0XIJ8-F1
#
_entry.id   AF-A0A1A0XIJ8-F1
#
_cell.length_a   1.000
_cell.length_b   1.000
_cell.length_c   1.000
_cell.angle_alpha   90.00
_cell.angle_beta   90.00
_cell.angle_gamma   90.00
#
_symmetry.space_group_name_H-M   'P 1'
#
loop_
_entity.id
_entity.type
_entity.pdbx_description
1 polymer ?
#
loop_
_entity_poly.entity_id
_entity_poly.type
_entity_poly.pdbx_seq_one_letter_code
_entity_poly.pdbx_strand_id
1 'polypeptide(L)'
;MPEKRKKYDREFRDGAVRIVEETGKPIAQVARDLGVNEGTLGNWVNRARAEREGRGELTVDDAAELKRLRDEVAELRMERDVLKRSVVLWVKEATK
;
A
#
# COMPACT_ATOMS: atom_id res chain seq x y z
N MET A 1 7.33 -1.54 35.23
CA MET A 1 7.98 -2.55 34.35
C MET A 1 7.53 -2.28 32.92
N PRO A 2 8.39 -2.36 31.89
CA PRO A 2 7.95 -2.17 30.51
C PRO A 2 6.99 -3.32 30.15
N GLU A 3 5.73 -3.00 29.88
CA GLU A 3 4.77 -3.98 29.39
C GLU A 3 5.26 -4.58 28.07
N LYS A 4 5.26 -5.92 27.99
CA LYS A 4 5.64 -6.65 26.79
C LYS A 4 4.63 -6.32 25.68
N ARG A 5 5.05 -5.53 24.69
CA ARG A 5 4.20 -5.13 23.56
C ARG A 5 3.62 -6.37 22.88
N LYS A 6 2.29 -6.53 22.95
CA LYS A 6 1.57 -7.55 22.19
C LYS A 6 1.77 -7.28 20.70
N LYS A 7 2.25 -8.28 19.96
CA LYS A 7 2.32 -8.22 18.50
C LYS A 7 0.98 -8.71 17.94
N TYR A 8 0.34 -7.86 17.16
CA TYR A 8 -0.83 -8.21 16.36
C TYR A 8 -0.38 -8.46 14.92
N ASP A 9 -0.92 -9.48 14.25
CA ASP A 9 -0.71 -9.67 12.82
C ASP A 9 -1.36 -8.54 11.99
N ARG A 10 -1.11 -8.54 10.69
CA ARG A 10 -1.61 -7.48 9.79
C ARG A 10 -3.13 -7.60 9.57
N GLU A 11 -3.63 -8.82 9.37
CA GLU A 11 -5.05 -9.05 9.08
C GLU A 11 -5.95 -8.59 10.23
N PHE A 12 -5.54 -8.85 11.46
CA PHE A 12 -6.23 -8.39 12.67
C PHE A 12 -6.26 -6.87 12.76
N ARG A 13 -5.15 -6.18 12.47
CA ARG A 13 -5.09 -4.72 12.48
C ARG A 13 -6.04 -4.12 11.44
N ASP A 14 -5.98 -4.65 10.22
CA ASP A 14 -6.80 -4.18 9.11
C ASP A 14 -8.30 -4.43 9.38
N GLY A 15 -8.63 -5.58 9.96
CA GLY A 15 -9.99 -5.90 10.41
C GLY A 15 -10.48 -4.97 11.52
N ALA A 16 -9.64 -4.68 12.51
CA ALA A 16 -10.00 -3.77 13.61
C ALA A 16 -10.25 -2.33 13.11
N VAL A 17 -9.42 -1.84 12.20
CA VAL A 17 -9.61 -0.54 11.53
C VAL A 17 -10.92 -0.53 10.75
N ARG A 18 -11.19 -1.58 9.97
CA ARG A 18 -12.41 -1.71 9.17
C ARG A 18 -13.68 -1.63 10.03
N ILE A 19 -13.70 -2.31 11.18
CA ILE A 19 -14.84 -2.26 12.10
C ILE A 19 -15.12 -0.81 12.54
N VAL A 20 -14.09 -0.05 12.92
CA VAL A 20 -14.27 1.35 13.34
C VAL A 20 -14.85 2.19 12.20
N GLU A 21 -14.36 2.00 10.99
CA GLU A 21 -14.77 2.81 9.82
C GLU A 21 -16.16 2.47 9.31
N GLU A 22 -16.49 1.18 9.19
CA GLU A 22 -17.77 0.73 8.65
C GLU A 22 -18.92 0.92 9.64
N THR A 23 -18.65 0.73 10.94
CA THR A 23 -19.70 0.82 11.97
C THR A 23 -19.83 2.23 12.57
N GLY A 24 -18.83 3.09 12.40
CA GLY A 24 -18.79 4.41 13.02
C GLY A 24 -18.72 4.40 14.56
N LYS A 25 -18.51 3.23 15.18
CA LYS A 25 -18.44 3.11 16.64
C LYS A 25 -17.20 3.83 17.18
N PRO A 26 -17.26 4.37 18.42
CA PRO A 26 -16.09 4.97 19.07
C PRO A 26 -14.93 3.98 19.16
N ILE A 27 -13.70 4.47 18.90
CA ILE A 27 -12.46 3.67 18.98
C ILE A 27 -12.35 2.98 20.34
N ALA A 28 -12.63 3.70 21.43
CA ALA A 28 -12.64 3.17 22.80
C ALA A 28 -13.57 1.97 22.99
N GLN A 29 -14.70 1.93 22.28
CA GLN A 29 -15.63 0.82 22.36
C GLN A 29 -15.08 -0.38 21.59
N VAL A 30 -14.66 -0.18 20.35
CA VAL A 30 -14.10 -1.25 19.51
C VAL A 30 -12.83 -1.85 20.13
N ALA A 31 -11.96 -1.02 20.73
CA ALA A 31 -10.76 -1.50 21.42
C ALA A 31 -11.10 -2.41 22.61
N ARG A 32 -12.12 -2.04 23.41
CA ARG A 32 -12.60 -2.88 24.51
C ARG A 32 -13.17 -4.20 24.01
N ASP A 33 -14.01 -4.15 22.99
CA ASP A 33 -14.64 -5.34 22.39
C ASP A 33 -13.59 -6.32 21.84
N LEU A 34 -12.49 -5.81 21.28
CA LEU A 34 -11.39 -6.60 20.72
C LEU A 34 -10.26 -6.93 21.72
N GLY A 35 -10.32 -6.42 22.95
CA GLY A 35 -9.25 -6.59 23.94
C GLY A 35 -7.93 -5.90 23.57
N VAL A 36 -7.99 -4.83 22.78
CA VAL A 36 -6.86 -4.02 22.30
C VAL A 36 -6.79 -2.71 23.09
N ASN A 37 -5.58 -2.22 23.34
CA ASN A 37 -5.41 -0.89 23.93
C ASN A 37 -5.97 0.20 23.00
N GLU A 38 -6.77 1.11 23.53
CA GLU A 38 -7.44 2.17 22.75
C GLU A 38 -6.46 3.03 21.94
N GLY A 39 -5.34 3.47 22.54
CA GLY A 39 -4.33 4.26 21.85
C GLY A 39 -3.66 3.49 20.71
N THR A 40 -3.52 2.17 20.86
CA THR A 40 -2.99 1.31 19.80
C THR A 40 -3.94 1.24 18.61
N LEU A 41 -5.23 1.00 18.84
CA LEU A 41 -6.24 0.99 17.78
C LEU A 41 -6.38 2.37 17.14
N GLY A 42 -6.34 3.44 17.95
CA GLY A 42 -6.36 4.82 17.47
C GLY A 42 -5.22 5.13 16.52
N ASN A 43 -4.00 4.67 16.83
CA ASN A 43 -2.85 4.84 15.94
C ASN A 43 -3.05 4.11 14.60
N TRP A 44 -3.64 2.91 14.60
CA TRP A 44 -3.90 2.18 13.34
C TRP A 44 -4.95 2.90 12.49
N VAL A 45 -6.04 3.37 13.09
CA VAL A 45 -7.09 4.11 12.39
C VAL A 45 -6.56 5.41 11.82
N ASN A 46 -5.77 6.16 12.60
CA ASN A 46 -5.17 7.41 12.11
C ASN A 46 -4.20 7.16 10.97
N ARG A 47 -3.38 6.10 11.05
CA ARG A 47 -2.47 5.73 9.97
C ARG A 47 -3.22 5.34 8.70
N ALA A 48 -4.27 4.52 8.81
CA ALA A 48 -5.08 4.10 7.67
C ALA A 48 -5.81 5.29 7.01
N ARG A 49 -6.23 6.29 7.79
CA ARG A 49 -6.79 7.55 7.27
C ARG A 49 -5.73 8.37 6.54
N ALA A 50 -4.54 8.54 7.14
CA ALA A 50 -3.44 9.26 6.52
C ALA A 50 -2.99 8.61 5.20
N GLU A 51 -2.88 7.29 5.14
CA GLU A 51 -2.59 6.54 3.91
C GLU A 51 -3.63 6.82 2.82
N ARG A 52 -4.94 6.81 3.17
CA ARG A 52 -6.04 7.11 2.23
C ARG A 52 -6.01 8.52 1.68
N GLU A 53 -5.58 9.48 2.50
CA GLU A 53 -5.45 10.88 2.15
C GLU A 53 -4.11 11.21 1.47
N GLY A 54 -3.25 10.21 1.23
CA GLY A 54 -1.91 10.41 0.67
C GLY A 54 -0.96 11.16 1.61
N ARG A 55 -1.29 11.24 2.90
CA ARG A 55 -0.48 11.84 3.99
C ARG A 55 0.31 10.81 4.80
N GLY A 56 0.22 9.52 4.44
CA GLY A 56 0.96 8.45 5.10
C GLY A 56 2.46 8.58 4.87
N GLU A 57 3.25 8.24 5.89
CA GLU A 57 4.71 8.12 5.75
C GLU A 57 5.03 6.90 4.88
N LEU A 58 5.80 7.10 3.81
CA LEU A 58 6.32 6.01 2.99
C LEU A 58 7.24 5.14 3.85
N THR A 59 6.94 3.85 3.91
CA THR A 59 7.80 2.89 4.58
C THR A 59 9.05 2.59 3.74
N VAL A 60 10.07 2.01 4.35
CA VAL A 60 11.28 1.54 3.63
C VAL A 60 10.91 0.49 2.57
N ASP A 61 9.92 -0.36 2.87
CA ASP A 61 9.42 -1.37 1.95
C ASP A 61 8.70 -0.71 0.75
N ASP A 62 7.91 0.35 0.99
CA ASP A 62 7.26 1.12 -0.09
C ASP A 62 8.29 1.78 -1.01
N ALA A 63 9.40 2.29 -0.46
CA ALA A 63 10.48 2.88 -1.25
C ALA A 63 11.21 1.84 -2.12
N ALA A 64 11.43 0.64 -1.60
CA ALA A 64 12.04 -0.45 -2.34
C ALA A 64 11.15 -0.93 -3.50
N GLU A 65 9.86 -1.09 -3.24
CA GLU A 65 8.89 -1.46 -4.29
C GLU A 65 8.74 -0.36 -5.34
N LEU A 66 8.72 0.91 -4.93
CA LEU A 66 8.68 2.03 -5.87
C LEU A 66 9.90 2.05 -6.80
N LYS A 67 11.09 1.74 -6.27
CA LYS A 67 12.30 1.60 -7.10
C LYS A 67 12.15 0.46 -8.10
N ARG A 68 11.73 -0.72 -7.64
CA ARG A 68 11.52 -1.89 -8.51
C ARG A 68 10.55 -1.60 -9.65
N LEU A 69 9.40 -0.99 -9.32
CA LEU A 69 8.39 -0.64 -10.32
C LEU A 69 8.91 0.40 -11.33
N ARG A 70 9.73 1.36 -10.89
CA ARG A 70 10.37 2.32 -11.80
C ARG A 70 11.34 1.64 -12.77
N ASP A 71 12.11 0.69 -12.27
CA ASP A 71 13.05 -0.09 -13.09
C ASP A 71 12.28 -0.93 -14.13
N GLU A 72 11.20 -1.61 -13.74
CA GLU A 72 10.33 -2.39 -14.65
C GLU A 72 9.63 -1.52 -15.70
N VAL A 73 9.13 -0.34 -15.31
CA VAL A 73 8.52 0.61 -16.26
C VAL A 73 9.55 1.12 -17.28
N ALA A 74 10.80 1.32 -16.86
CA ALA A 74 11.86 1.73 -17.78
C ALA A 74 12.17 0.62 -18.81
N GLU A 75 12.25 -0.63 -18.35
CA GLU A 75 12.45 -1.81 -19.20
C GLU A 75 11.31 -1.98 -20.22
N LEU A 76 10.06 -2.01 -19.74
CA LEU A 76 8.87 -2.12 -20.59
C LEU A 76 8.79 -0.99 -21.64
N ARG A 77 9.18 0.23 -21.27
CA ARG A 77 9.22 1.36 -22.22
C ARG A 77 10.26 1.13 -23.30
N MET A 78 11.44 0.62 -22.94
CA MET A 78 12.51 0.30 -23.89
C MET A 78 12.07 -0.79 -24.87
N GLU A 79 11.50 -1.88 -24.37
CA GLU A 79 10.98 -2.98 -25.20
C GLU A 79 9.90 -2.49 -26.17
N ARG A 80 8.93 -1.71 -25.66
CA ARG A 80 7.88 -1.09 -26.47
C ARG A 80 8.47 -0.22 -27.58
N ASP A 81 9.53 0.54 -27.30
CA ASP A 81 10.19 1.37 -28.30
C ASP A 81 10.95 0.56 -29.35
N VAL A 82 11.58 -0.54 -28.96
CA VAL A 82 12.21 -1.49 -29.91
C VAL A 82 11.14 -2.11 -30.82
N LEU A 83 10.02 -2.57 -30.26
CA LEU A 83 8.92 -3.14 -31.04
C LEU A 83 8.35 -2.12 -32.02
N LYS A 84 8.09 -0.88 -31.59
CA LYS A 84 7.63 0.19 -32.48
C LYS A 84 8.59 0.44 -33.65
N ARG A 85 9.89 0.52 -33.39
CA ARG A 85 10.90 0.69 -34.45
C ARG A 85 10.91 -0.49 -35.42
N SER A 86 10.81 -1.71 -34.89
CA SER A 86 10.78 -2.94 -35.70
C SER A 86 9.56 -2.99 -36.61
N VAL A 87 8.37 -2.65 -36.09
CA VAL A 87 7.14 -2.55 -36.88
C VAL A 87 7.26 -1.51 -37.98
N VAL A 88 7.82 -0.32 -37.69
CA VAL A 88 8.04 0.70 -38.73
C VAL A 88 8.93 0.21 -39.86
N LEU A 89 10.01 -0.50 -39.54
CA LEU A 89 10.90 -1.09 -40.55
C LEU A 89 10.19 -2.16 -41.38
N TRP A 90 9.44 -3.04 -40.72
CA TRP A 90 8.68 -4.09 -41.39
C TRP A 90 7.62 -3.53 -42.34
N VAL A 91 6.85 -2.53 -41.92
CA VAL A 91 5.85 -1.87 -42.77
C VAL A 91 6.52 -1.23 -43.99
N LYS A 92 7.66 -0.54 -43.81
CA LYS A 92 8.40 0.07 -44.92
C LYS A 92 8.88 -0.97 -45.95
N GLU A 93 9.34 -2.14 -45.50
CA GLU A 93 9.75 -3.22 -46.41
C GLU A 93 8.54 -3.83 -47.13
N ALA A 94 7.41 -4.02 -46.44
CA ALA A 94 6.20 -4.62 -47.01
C ALA A 94 5.45 -3.70 -48.01
N THR A 95 5.74 -2.40 -48.00
CA THR A 95 5.13 -1.39 -48.88
C THR A 95 6.02 -0.95 -50.04
N LYS A 96 7.17 -1.61 -50.20
CA LYS A 96 8.12 -1.44 -51.29
C LYS A 96 7.81 -2.43 -52.42
#